data_AF-A0A532DA88-F1
#
_entry.id   AF-A0A532DA88-F1
#
_cell.length_a   1.000
_cell.length_b   1.000
_cell.length_c   1.000
_cell.angle_alpha   90.00
_cell.angle_beta   90.00
_cell.angle_gamma   90.00
#
_symmetry.space_group_name_H-M   'P 1'
#
loop_
_entity.id
_entity.type
_entity.pdbx_description
1 polymer ?
#
loop_
_entity_poly.entity_id
_entity_poly.type
_entity_poly.pdbx_seq_one_letter_code
_entity_poly.pdbx_strand_id
1 'polypeptide(L)'
;MIGSSAGMALLLLALMGCASRGNGTVWAMPADRTQADFDQDWHRCAVHSQLANEGWSYGQSPFPSPPNDPRQNTERFFAHTSTNAMIETCMASRGYRVE
;
A
#
# COMPACT_ATOMS: atom_id res chain seq x y z
N MET A 1 -45.11 23.01 3.52
CA MET A 1 -44.19 22.41 2.54
C MET A 1 -42.77 22.83 2.93
N ILE A 2 -42.14 22.10 3.84
CA ILE A 2 -40.81 22.41 4.38
C ILE A 2 -39.98 21.15 4.24
N GLY A 3 -38.85 21.25 3.53
CA GLY A 3 -37.66 20.50 3.95
C GLY A 3 -37.26 19.25 3.17
N SER A 4 -37.44 19.15 1.84
CA SER A 4 -36.79 18.07 1.07
C SER A 4 -35.37 18.40 0.58
N SER A 5 -34.91 19.65 0.71
CA SER A 5 -33.57 20.07 0.27
C SER A 5 -32.46 19.84 1.30
N ALA A 6 -32.79 19.85 2.61
CA ALA A 6 -31.80 19.67 3.67
C ALA A 6 -31.27 18.22 3.77
N GLY A 7 -32.12 17.22 3.56
CA GLY A 7 -31.73 15.81 3.62
C GLY A 7 -30.76 15.40 2.50
N MET A 8 -30.94 15.98 1.30
CA MET A 8 -30.09 15.69 0.15
C MET A 8 -28.70 16.33 0.27
N ALA A 9 -28.62 17.52 0.89
CA ALA A 9 -27.34 18.16 1.19
C ALA A 9 -26.52 17.38 2.25
N LEU A 10 -27.19 16.85 3.28
CA LEU A 10 -26.54 16.02 4.31
C LEU A 10 -26.03 14.68 3.74
N LEU A 11 -26.78 14.06 2.82
CA LEU A 11 -26.34 12.86 2.11
C LEU A 11 -25.09 13.11 1.24
N LEU A 12 -25.02 14.27 0.57
CA LEU A 12 -23.85 14.65 -0.24
C LEU A 12 -22.61 14.93 0.61
N LEU A 13 -22.78 15.56 1.78
CA LEU A 13 -21.68 15.80 2.74
C LEU A 13 -21.19 14.50 3.38
N ALA A 14 -22.09 13.53 3.66
CA ALA A 14 -21.71 12.22 4.18
C ALA A 14 -20.93 11.36 3.17
N LEU A 15 -21.26 11.47 1.87
CA LEU A 15 -20.53 10.75 0.82
C LEU A 15 -19.13 11.33 0.55
N MET A 16 -18.91 12.63 0.76
CA MET A 16 -17.56 13.22 0.70
C MET A 16 -16.66 12.82 1.88
N GLY A 17 -17.23 12.37 3.01
CA GLY A 17 -16.49 11.92 4.19
C GLY A 17 -15.78 10.57 4.02
N CYS A 18 -16.22 9.72 3.08
CA CYS A 18 -15.62 8.39 2.85
C CYS A 18 -14.45 8.39 1.84
N ALA A 19 -14.11 9.52 1.22
CA ALA A 19 -12.94 9.63 0.35
C ALA A 19 -11.67 10.13 1.08
N SER A 20 -11.79 10.56 2.34
CA SER A 20 -10.71 11.20 3.09
C SER A 20 -10.09 10.27 4.13
N ARG A 21 -9.56 9.15 3.66
CA ARG A 21 -8.42 8.47 4.30
C ARG A 21 -7.89 7.43 3.34
N GLY A 22 -7.05 7.89 2.41
CA GLY A 22 -6.03 6.99 1.88
C GLY A 22 -5.29 6.44 3.09
N ASN A 23 -5.45 5.15 3.35
CA ASN A 23 -4.76 4.43 4.42
C ASN A 23 -3.31 4.21 3.96
N GLY A 24 -2.63 5.29 3.59
CA GLY A 24 -1.21 5.31 3.26
C GLY A 24 -0.48 5.71 4.52
N THR A 25 0.49 4.90 4.92
CA THR A 25 1.51 5.30 5.89
C THR A 25 1.98 6.71 5.54
N VAL A 26 1.83 7.65 6.49
CA VAL A 26 2.30 9.01 6.28
C VAL A 26 3.80 8.95 6.45
N TRP A 27 4.51 8.97 5.33
CA TRP A 27 5.96 9.00 5.34
C TRP A 27 6.42 10.43 5.66
N ALA A 28 7.09 10.61 6.78
CA ALA A 28 7.83 11.82 7.05
C ALA A 28 8.99 11.94 6.05
N MET A 29 8.91 12.98 5.22
CA MET A 29 9.87 13.27 4.17
C MET A 29 11.07 14.06 4.75
N PRO A 30 12.31 13.71 4.37
CA PRO A 30 13.47 14.53 4.69
C PRO A 30 13.32 15.96 4.16
N ALA A 31 13.87 16.94 4.88
CA ALA A 31 13.69 18.37 4.55
C ALA A 31 14.29 18.78 3.19
N ASP A 32 15.22 17.99 2.65
CA ASP A 32 15.89 18.20 1.36
C ASP A 32 15.17 17.53 0.18
N ARG A 33 14.06 16.82 0.41
CA ARG A 33 13.38 16.01 -0.62
C ARG A 33 12.04 16.58 -1.04
N THR A 34 11.76 16.42 -2.33
CA THR A 34 10.47 16.78 -2.93
C THR A 34 9.59 15.54 -3.07
N GLN A 35 8.30 15.76 -3.33
CA GLN A 35 7.37 14.66 -3.62
C GLN A 35 7.81 13.82 -4.83
N ALA A 36 8.41 14.45 -5.84
CA ALA A 36 8.94 13.73 -7.00
C ALA A 36 10.10 12.81 -6.62
N ASP A 37 10.96 13.24 -5.69
CA ASP A 37 12.05 12.40 -5.17
C ASP A 37 11.49 11.22 -4.38
N PHE A 38 10.44 11.43 -3.59
CA PHE A 38 9.75 10.37 -2.87
C PHE A 38 9.18 9.31 -3.82
N ASP A 39 8.44 9.72 -4.85
CA ASP A 39 7.82 8.79 -5.80
C ASP A 39 8.90 7.97 -6.54
N GLN A 40 10.02 8.62 -6.91
CA GLN A 40 11.15 7.96 -7.54
C GLN A 40 11.86 6.97 -6.58
N ASP A 41 12.11 7.38 -5.34
CA ASP A 41 12.77 6.56 -4.33
C ASP A 41 11.89 5.37 -3.93
N TRP A 42 10.58 5.59 -3.74
CA TRP A 42 9.59 4.56 -3.51
C TRP A 42 9.57 3.55 -4.64
N HIS A 43 9.48 4.01 -5.90
CA HIS A 43 9.47 3.12 -7.05
C HIS A 43 10.75 2.29 -7.15
N ARG A 44 11.91 2.91 -6.91
CA ARG A 44 13.20 2.20 -6.90
C ARG A 44 13.26 1.15 -5.79
N CYS A 45 12.84 1.50 -4.58
CA CYS A 45 12.78 0.56 -3.45
C CYS A 45 11.79 -0.59 -3.72
N ALA A 46 10.64 -0.29 -4.31
CA ALA A 46 9.64 -1.29 -4.71
C ALA A 46 10.19 -2.27 -5.75
N VAL A 47 10.82 -1.79 -6.82
CA VAL A 47 11.44 -2.65 -7.84
C VAL A 47 12.51 -3.56 -7.21
N HIS A 48 13.40 -3.02 -6.38
CA HIS A 48 14.41 -3.85 -5.71
C HIS A 48 13.81 -4.89 -4.77
N SER A 49 12.78 -4.52 -4.00
CA SER A 49 12.11 -5.46 -3.10
C SER A 49 11.42 -6.61 -3.85
N GLN A 50 10.87 -6.35 -5.03
CA GLN A 50 10.25 -7.37 -5.87
C GLN A 50 11.28 -8.32 -6.46
N LEU A 51 12.41 -7.78 -6.96
CA LEU A 51 13.53 -8.58 -7.46
C LEU A 51 14.12 -9.48 -6.36
N ALA A 52 14.24 -8.96 -5.13
CA ALA A 52 14.72 -9.75 -4.00
C ALA A 52 13.76 -10.87 -3.56
N ASN A 53 12.46 -10.72 -3.84
CA ASN A 53 11.41 -11.69 -3.49
C ASN A 53 10.90 -12.52 -4.68
N GLU A 54 11.61 -12.52 -5.82
CA GLU A 54 11.24 -13.28 -7.02
C GLU A 54 10.86 -14.73 -6.70
N GLY A 55 11.61 -15.40 -5.82
CA GLY A 55 11.35 -16.79 -5.40
C GLY A 55 10.01 -17.03 -4.70
N TRP A 56 9.40 -16.01 -4.11
CA TRP A 56 8.08 -16.10 -3.45
C TRP A 56 6.94 -15.70 -4.39
N SER A 57 7.23 -14.90 -5.41
CA SER A 57 6.33 -14.54 -6.51
C SER A 57 5.99 -15.74 -7.41
N TYR A 58 6.88 -16.74 -7.47
CA TYR A 58 6.65 -18.02 -8.17
C TYR A 58 5.76 -19.01 -7.38
N GLY A 59 5.06 -18.55 -6.35
CA GLY A 59 3.95 -19.28 -5.71
C GLY A 59 2.72 -19.48 -6.62
N GLN A 60 2.81 -19.13 -7.91
CA GLN A 60 1.90 -19.67 -8.93
C GLN A 60 2.39 -21.06 -9.29
N SER A 61 2.02 -22.06 -8.47
CA SER A 61 2.08 -23.44 -8.93
C SER A 61 1.36 -23.53 -10.29
N PRO A 62 1.93 -24.21 -11.30
CA PRO A 62 1.24 -24.42 -12.58
C PRO A 62 -0.04 -25.26 -12.43
N PHE A 63 -0.31 -25.77 -11.22
CA PHE A 63 -1.52 -26.50 -10.88
C PHE A 63 -2.49 -25.60 -10.12
N PRO A 64 -3.78 -25.58 -10.52
CA PRO A 64 -4.80 -24.81 -9.81
C PRO A 64 -4.85 -25.32 -8.37
N SER A 65 -4.49 -24.45 -7.46
CA SER A 65 -4.54 -24.77 -6.04
C SER A 65 -5.97 -24.56 -5.57
N PRO A 66 -6.48 -25.43 -4.69
CA PRO A 66 -7.83 -25.29 -4.19
C PRO A 66 -7.99 -23.88 -3.60
N PRO A 67 -9.12 -23.20 -3.85
CA PRO A 67 -9.41 -21.95 -3.17
C PRO A 67 -9.38 -22.26 -1.67
N ASN A 68 -8.45 -21.63 -0.94
CA ASN A 68 -8.12 -21.86 0.47
C ASN A 68 -6.99 -22.87 0.79
N ASP A 69 -6.04 -23.17 -0.11
CA ASP A 69 -4.78 -23.82 0.33
C ASP A 69 -4.06 -22.92 1.36
N PRO A 70 -4.01 -23.31 2.66
CA PRO A 70 -3.41 -22.49 3.70
C PRO A 70 -1.92 -22.27 3.45
N ARG A 71 -1.20 -23.25 2.87
CA ARG A 71 0.22 -23.12 2.57
C ARG A 71 0.46 -22.01 1.56
N GLN A 72 -0.33 -21.98 0.49
CA GLN A 72 -0.18 -20.99 -0.56
C GLN A 72 -0.61 -19.59 -0.10
N ASN A 73 -1.64 -19.51 0.75
CA ASN A 73 -2.02 -18.25 1.39
C ASN A 73 -0.91 -17.73 2.31
N THR A 74 -0.29 -18.61 3.09
CA THR A 74 0.84 -18.28 3.95
C THR A 74 2.05 -17.84 3.13
N GLU A 75 2.39 -18.54 2.05
CA GLU A 75 3.46 -18.14 1.12
C GLU A 75 3.20 -16.76 0.52
N ARG A 76 1.98 -16.48 0.04
CA ARG A 76 1.61 -15.14 -0.47
C ARG A 76 1.69 -14.06 0.61
N PHE A 77 1.23 -14.35 1.82
CA PHE A 77 1.31 -13.42 2.94
C PHE A 77 2.77 -13.10 3.29
N PHE A 78 3.63 -14.11 3.38
CA PHE A 78 5.05 -13.92 3.62
C PHE A 78 5.74 -13.14 2.50
N ALA A 79 5.40 -13.43 1.24
CA ALA A 79 5.91 -12.68 0.09
C ALA A 79 5.58 -11.19 0.21
N HIS A 80 4.32 -10.87 0.50
CA HIS A 80 3.85 -9.50 0.66
C HIS A 80 4.50 -8.79 1.85
N THR A 81 4.55 -9.45 3.02
CA THR A 81 5.17 -8.89 4.22
C THR A 81 6.67 -8.67 4.04
N SER A 82 7.39 -9.62 3.44
CA SER A 82 8.82 -9.48 3.13
C SER A 82 9.09 -8.33 2.18
N THR A 83 8.28 -8.22 1.10
CA THR A 83 8.39 -7.13 0.13
C THR A 83 8.19 -5.78 0.81
N ASN A 84 7.14 -5.62 1.62
CA ASN A 84 6.87 -4.37 2.34
C ASN A 84 7.98 -4.02 3.32
N ALA A 85 8.46 -4.99 4.10
CA ALA A 85 9.56 -4.76 5.05
C ALA A 85 10.85 -4.31 4.33
N MET A 86 11.13 -4.84 3.14
CA MET A 86 12.26 -4.41 2.32
C MET A 86 12.08 -3.00 1.77
N ILE A 87 10.88 -2.64 1.32
CA ILE A 87 10.56 -1.28 0.87
C ILE A 87 10.76 -0.31 2.02
N GLU A 88 10.20 -0.61 3.20
CA GLU A 88 10.32 0.23 4.38
C GLU A 88 11.78 0.39 4.81
N THR A 89 12.56 -0.69 4.79
CA THR A 89 13.99 -0.65 5.12
C THR A 89 14.76 0.22 4.11
N CYS A 90 14.44 0.11 2.82
CA CYS A 90 15.05 0.91 1.77
C CYS A 90 14.68 2.40 1.92
N MET A 91 13.42 2.71 2.20
CA MET A 91 12.95 4.06 2.47
C MET A 91 13.60 4.65 3.73
N ALA A 92 13.70 3.86 4.80
CA ALA A 92 14.38 4.25 6.03
C ALA A 92 15.87 4.56 5.81
N SER A 93 16.56 3.77 4.97
CA SER A 93 17.97 4.03 4.62
C SER A 93 18.19 5.35 3.88
N ARG A 94 17.14 5.87 3.24
CA ARG A 94 17.12 7.16 2.55
C ARG A 94 16.65 8.32 3.44
N GLY A 95 16.28 8.02 4.69
CA GLY A 95 15.87 9.02 5.68
C GLY A 95 14.37 9.21 5.81
N TYR A 96 13.53 8.52 5.01
CA TYR A 96 12.08 8.56 5.18
C TYR A 96 11.67 7.78 6.43
N ARG A 97 10.71 8.29 7.20
CA ARG A 97 10.22 7.62 8.43
C ARG A 97 8.73 7.39 8.35
N VAL A 98 8.25 6.30 8.93
CA VAL A 98 6.81 6.05 9.10
C VAL A 98 6.36 6.76 10.38
N GLU A 99 5.40 7.67 10.28
CA GLU A 99 4.74 8.32 11.45
C GLU A 99 3.37 7.71 11.76
#